data_AF-Q7V304-F1
#
_entry.id   AF-Q7V304-F1
#
_cell.length_a   1.000
_cell.length_b   1.000
_cell.length_c   1.000
_cell.angle_alpha   90.00
_cell.angle_beta   90.00
_cell.angle_gamma   90.00
#
_symmetry.space_group_name_H-M   'P 1'
#
loop_
_entity.id
_entity.type
_entity.pdbx_description
1 polymer ?
#
loop_
_entity_poly.entity_id
_entity_poly.type
_entity_poly.pdbx_seq_one_letter_code
_entity_poly.pdbx_strand_id
1 'polypeptide(L)'
;MENNSSPESSEEIVKQNGIVSNQLSQDGITNESLGNDHIGVEILSVKPEKLYEAISTLRGYGFNYLQCQGGYDEGPGKCLVSFYHLISLGDIQDIKEIKEIRVKVFLNRDSDLSVPSLYKIFKGSDWQERETYDMFGINFADHPNPTRLLMPEDWRGWPLRKDYIQPDFYELQDAY
;
A
#
# COMPACT_ATOMS: atom_id res chain seq x y z
N MET A 1 23.68 -9.12 47.77
CA MET A 1 24.78 -8.79 46.84
C MET A 1 24.60 -9.71 45.64
N GLU A 2 23.79 -9.30 44.67
CA GLU A 2 23.68 -9.97 43.37
C GLU A 2 23.28 -8.88 42.37
N ASN A 3 24.29 -8.22 41.82
CA ASN A 3 24.17 -7.25 40.74
C ASN A 3 24.04 -8.03 39.43
N ASN A 4 22.82 -8.15 38.91
CA ASN A 4 22.60 -8.51 37.51
C ASN A 4 22.38 -7.23 36.70
N SER A 5 23.49 -6.65 36.26
CA SER A 5 23.55 -5.74 35.12
C SER A 5 23.58 -6.58 33.84
N SER A 6 22.54 -6.48 33.02
CA SER A 6 22.55 -6.94 31.63
C SER A 6 22.44 -5.73 30.70
N PRO A 7 23.13 -5.73 29.54
CA PRO A 7 23.66 -4.53 28.93
C PRO A 7 22.77 -3.94 27.82
N GLU A 8 22.82 -2.61 27.75
CA GLU A 8 23.00 -1.72 26.60
C GLU A 8 22.23 -1.96 25.27
N SER A 9 21.54 -0.88 24.90
CA SER A 9 21.25 -0.37 23.55
C SER A 9 20.42 -1.26 22.62
N SER A 10 19.11 -1.03 22.66
CA SER A 10 18.26 -1.11 21.46
C SER A 10 18.88 -0.26 20.37
N GLU A 11 19.39 -0.92 19.34
CA GLU A 11 19.94 -0.37 18.11
C GLU A 11 19.12 0.83 17.64
N GLU A 12 19.72 2.03 17.68
CA GLU A 12 19.35 3.09 16.76
C GLU A 12 19.66 2.58 15.35
N ILE A 13 18.67 1.92 14.74
CA ILE A 13 18.66 1.73 13.30
C ILE A 13 18.63 3.13 12.72
N VAL A 14 19.80 3.65 12.36
CA VAL A 14 19.93 4.88 11.58
C VAL A 14 19.05 4.66 10.36
N LYS A 15 17.89 5.34 10.33
CA LYS A 15 16.96 5.34 9.19
C LYS A 15 17.76 5.78 7.97
N GLN A 16 18.26 4.82 7.20
CA GLN A 16 18.81 5.11 5.89
C GLN A 16 17.63 5.58 5.06
N ASN A 17 17.48 6.90 4.95
CA ASN A 17 16.53 7.48 4.01
C ASN A 17 16.96 7.00 2.62
N GLY A 18 16.06 6.28 1.96
CA GLY A 18 16.34 5.78 0.62
C GLY A 18 16.52 6.92 -0.38
N ILE A 19 17.08 6.59 -1.54
CA ILE A 19 17.45 7.58 -2.56
C ILE A 19 16.18 8.31 -3.03
N VAL A 20 15.10 7.58 -3.24
CA VAL A 20 13.86 8.14 -3.77
C VAL A 20 13.08 8.91 -2.70
N SER A 21 13.07 8.42 -1.46
CA SER A 21 12.50 9.10 -0.29
C SER A 21 13.15 10.47 -0.06
N ASN A 22 14.48 10.55 -0.20
CA ASN A 22 15.21 11.81 -0.13
C ASN A 22 14.85 12.75 -1.29
N GLN A 23 14.75 12.23 -2.52
CA GLN A 23 14.38 13.02 -3.69
C GLN A 23 12.96 13.60 -3.54
N LEU A 24 11.99 12.80 -3.09
CA LEU A 24 10.63 13.27 -2.81
C LEU A 24 10.60 14.34 -1.71
N SER A 25 11.43 14.18 -0.69
CA SER A 25 11.55 15.17 0.39
C SER A 25 12.13 16.49 -0.11
N GLN A 26 13.09 16.45 -1.04
CA GLN A 26 13.65 17.64 -1.71
C GLN A 26 12.60 18.37 -2.56
N ASP A 27 11.69 17.62 -3.18
CA ASP A 27 10.57 18.17 -3.96
C ASP A 27 9.38 18.61 -3.06
N GLY A 28 9.55 18.61 -1.74
CA GLY A 28 8.57 19.12 -0.78
C GLY A 28 7.46 18.14 -0.40
N ILE A 29 7.57 16.87 -0.79
CA ILE A 29 6.57 15.83 -0.53
C ILE A 29 6.93 15.07 0.73
N THR A 30 6.16 15.30 1.80
CA THR A 30 6.34 14.60 3.08
C THR A 30 6.13 13.09 2.93
N ASN A 31 7.16 12.33 3.26
CA ASN A 31 7.17 10.87 3.23
C ASN A 31 8.10 10.33 4.34
N GLU A 32 8.01 9.04 4.63
CA GLU A 32 8.91 8.36 5.57
C GLU A 32 9.48 7.09 4.94
N SER A 33 10.81 6.98 4.89
CA SER A 33 11.49 5.74 4.49
C SER A 33 11.23 4.64 5.51
N LEU A 34 10.75 3.49 5.04
CA LEU A 34 10.53 2.27 5.83
C LEU A 34 11.68 1.26 5.67
N GLY A 35 12.78 1.67 5.05
CA GLY A 35 13.89 0.79 4.68
C GLY A 35 13.63 0.05 3.38
N ASN A 36 14.36 -1.05 3.18
CA ASN A 36 14.26 -1.87 1.97
C ASN A 36 13.47 -3.14 2.26
N ASP A 37 12.83 -3.68 1.23
CA ASP A 37 12.22 -4.99 1.30
C ASP A 37 13.27 -6.12 1.25
N HIS A 38 12.81 -7.37 1.32
CA HIS A 38 13.67 -8.55 1.32
C HIS A 38 14.50 -8.76 0.02
N ILE A 39 14.15 -8.09 -1.09
CA ILE A 39 14.90 -8.11 -2.36
C ILE A 39 15.68 -6.81 -2.60
N GLY A 40 15.67 -5.87 -1.66
CA GLY A 40 16.41 -4.61 -1.74
C GLY A 40 15.64 -3.43 -2.35
N VAL A 41 14.34 -3.57 -2.61
CA VAL A 41 13.48 -2.50 -3.14
C VAL A 41 13.12 -1.52 -2.02
N GLU A 42 13.32 -0.23 -2.28
CA GLU A 42 13.01 0.84 -1.33
C GLU A 42 11.50 0.87 -1.03
N ILE A 43 11.16 0.90 0.26
CA ILE A 43 9.80 1.08 0.74
C ILE A 43 9.69 2.45 1.40
N LEU A 44 8.72 3.25 0.96
CA LEU A 44 8.36 4.50 1.62
C LEU A 44 6.90 4.49 2.02
N SER A 45 6.58 5.31 3.02
CA SER A 45 5.22 5.60 3.41
C SER A 45 4.84 7.04 3.11
N VAL A 46 3.60 7.24 2.70
CA VAL A 46 3.02 8.57 2.47
C VAL A 46 1.66 8.65 3.17
N LYS A 47 1.30 9.87 3.57
CA LYS A 47 -0.05 10.13 4.10
C LYS A 47 -1.09 10.07 2.97
N PRO A 48 -2.35 9.68 3.25
CA PRO A 48 -3.39 9.55 2.24
C PRO A 48 -3.56 10.81 1.37
N GLU A 49 -3.47 12.00 1.97
CA GLU A 49 -3.67 13.28 1.29
C GLU A 49 -2.52 13.64 0.34
N LYS A 50 -1.34 13.05 0.58
CA LYS A 50 -0.14 13.24 -0.23
C LYS A 50 0.10 12.14 -1.26
N LEU A 51 -0.71 11.08 -1.26
CA LEU A 51 -0.54 9.94 -2.16
C LEU A 51 -0.55 10.35 -3.64
N TYR A 52 -1.57 11.09 -4.09
CA TYR A 52 -1.70 11.46 -5.50
C TYR A 52 -0.53 12.31 -5.98
N GLU A 53 -0.09 13.27 -5.15
CA GLU A 53 1.07 14.13 -5.40
C GLU A 53 2.35 13.30 -5.48
N ALA A 54 2.60 12.44 -4.48
CA ALA A 54 3.77 11.56 -4.43
C ALA A 54 3.87 10.66 -5.67
N ILE A 55 2.77 9.99 -6.05
CA ILE A 55 2.75 9.09 -7.20
C ILE A 55 2.93 9.86 -8.51
N SER A 56 2.34 11.05 -8.63
CA SER A 56 2.53 11.92 -9.81
C SER A 56 3.99 12.31 -9.99
N THR A 57 4.67 12.67 -8.90
CA THR A 57 6.10 13.02 -8.90
C THR A 57 6.98 11.80 -9.18
N LEU A 58 6.69 10.64 -8.58
CA LEU A 58 7.39 9.39 -8.88
C LEU A 58 7.27 9.02 -10.37
N ARG A 59 6.10 9.20 -10.97
CA ARG A 59 5.93 9.03 -12.41
C ARG A 59 6.83 9.99 -13.21
N GLY A 60 6.99 11.22 -12.73
CA GLY A 60 7.95 12.20 -13.27
C GLY A 60 9.42 11.76 -13.18
N TYR A 61 9.80 11.01 -12.14
CA TYR A 61 11.14 10.41 -12.02
C TYR A 61 11.37 9.21 -12.94
N GLY A 62 10.34 8.76 -13.66
CA GLY A 62 10.43 7.64 -14.60
C GLY A 62 9.79 6.34 -14.10
N PHE A 63 9.12 6.32 -12.94
CA PHE A 63 8.31 5.19 -12.50
C PHE A 63 6.97 5.16 -13.25
N ASN A 64 7.01 4.69 -14.49
CA ASN A 64 5.92 4.82 -15.46
C ASN A 64 4.98 3.59 -15.53
N TYR A 65 5.21 2.56 -14.73
CA TYR A 65 4.34 1.38 -14.66
C TYR A 65 3.93 1.07 -13.23
N LEU A 66 2.62 1.02 -12.99
CA LEU A 66 2.04 0.48 -11.77
C LEU A 66 1.92 -1.03 -11.94
N GLN A 67 2.83 -1.77 -11.30
CA GLN A 67 2.89 -3.22 -11.41
C GLN A 67 1.80 -3.88 -10.57
N CYS A 68 1.65 -3.42 -9.34
CA CYS A 68 0.72 -4.00 -8.39
C CYS A 68 0.22 -2.93 -7.42
N GLN A 69 -1.08 -2.71 -7.39
CA GLN A 69 -1.76 -2.06 -6.29
C GLN A 69 -2.55 -3.12 -5.52
N GLY A 70 -2.54 -3.03 -4.19
CA GLY A 70 -3.32 -3.91 -3.35
C GLY A 70 -3.50 -3.38 -1.94
N GLY A 71 -4.28 -4.11 -1.16
CA GLY A 71 -4.43 -3.88 0.28
C GLY A 71 -3.81 -5.01 1.10
N TYR A 72 -3.37 -4.70 2.31
CA TYR A 72 -3.19 -5.71 3.35
C TYR A 72 -3.67 -5.19 4.70
N ASP A 73 -3.91 -6.12 5.61
CA ASP A 73 -4.35 -5.85 6.97
C ASP A 73 -3.22 -6.20 7.94
N GLU A 74 -2.76 -5.23 8.73
CA GLU A 74 -1.68 -5.44 9.71
C GLU A 74 -2.11 -6.34 10.88
N GLY A 75 -3.41 -6.54 11.07
CA GLY A 75 -3.98 -7.38 12.11
C GLY A 75 -5.26 -6.78 12.71
N PRO A 76 -5.96 -7.55 13.55
CA PRO A 76 -7.20 -7.09 14.18
C PRO A 76 -6.94 -5.82 15.01
N GLY A 77 -7.70 -4.76 14.74
CA GLY A 77 -7.57 -3.46 15.40
C GLY A 77 -6.37 -2.61 14.97
N LYS A 78 -5.53 -3.10 14.04
CA LYS A 78 -4.41 -2.33 13.46
C LYS A 78 -4.82 -1.66 12.16
N CYS A 79 -3.89 -0.91 11.56
CA CYS A 79 -4.14 -0.20 10.31
C CYS A 79 -4.42 -1.16 9.15
N LEU A 80 -5.25 -0.69 8.22
CA LEU A 80 -5.28 -1.21 6.87
C LEU A 80 -4.23 -0.48 6.06
N VAL A 81 -3.57 -1.17 5.14
CA VAL A 81 -2.51 -0.59 4.32
C VAL A 81 -2.86 -0.75 2.86
N SER A 82 -2.95 0.36 2.14
CA SER A 82 -2.94 0.34 0.67
C SER A 82 -1.50 0.47 0.20
N PHE A 83 -1.02 -0.49 -0.59
CA PHE A 83 0.32 -0.49 -1.14
C PHE A 83 0.30 -0.35 -2.66
N TYR A 84 1.36 0.27 -3.18
CA TYR A 84 1.56 0.54 -4.59
C TYR A 84 3.00 0.20 -4.96
N HIS A 85 3.17 -0.75 -5.86
CA HIS A 85 4.46 -1.14 -6.41
C HIS A 85 4.61 -0.53 -7.80
N LEU A 86 5.55 0.39 -7.92
CA LEU A 86 5.88 1.05 -9.17
C LEU A 86 7.23 0.58 -9.69
N ILE A 87 7.35 0.51 -11.01
CA ILE A 87 8.55 0.11 -11.72
C ILE A 87 8.80 1.07 -12.88
N SER A 88 10.08 1.32 -13.14
CA SER A 88 10.54 2.05 -14.31
C SER A 88 10.72 1.08 -15.47
N LEU A 89 9.87 1.22 -16.49
CA LEU A 89 9.97 0.49 -17.75
C LEU A 89 10.50 1.42 -18.84
N GLY A 90 11.29 0.89 -19.74
CA GLY A 90 11.75 1.56 -20.96
C GLY A 90 11.77 0.60 -22.14
N ASP A 91 12.31 1.03 -23.27
CA ASP A 91 12.56 0.09 -24.36
C ASP A 91 13.63 -0.92 -23.92
N ILE A 92 13.42 -2.20 -24.23
CA ILE A 92 14.30 -3.32 -23.80
C ILE A 92 15.76 -3.06 -24.19
N GLN A 93 15.99 -2.30 -25.26
CA GLN A 93 17.32 -1.94 -25.75
C GLN A 93 18.02 -0.88 -24.89
N ASP A 94 17.25 -0.05 -24.17
CA ASP A 94 17.74 1.11 -23.40
C ASP A 94 17.73 0.88 -21.88
N ILE A 95 16.97 -0.12 -21.38
CA ILE A 95 16.95 -0.45 -19.95
C ILE A 95 18.31 -1.01 -19.52
N LYS A 96 19.10 -0.19 -18.83
CA LYS A 96 20.32 -0.65 -18.14
C LYS A 96 20.01 -1.26 -16.78
N GLU A 97 19.02 -0.71 -16.09
CA GLU A 97 18.65 -1.08 -14.73
C GLU A 97 17.16 -0.83 -14.54
N ILE A 98 16.45 -1.84 -14.01
CA ILE A 98 15.06 -1.72 -13.62
C ILE A 98 15.03 -1.08 -12.24
N LYS A 99 14.38 0.07 -12.12
CA LYS A 99 14.15 0.73 -10.82
C LYS A 99 12.77 0.39 -10.31
N GLU A 100 12.69 -0.04 -9.06
CA GLU A 100 11.43 -0.37 -8.40
C GLU A 100 11.28 0.44 -7.12
N ILE A 101 10.04 0.74 -6.76
CA ILE A 101 9.71 1.36 -5.48
C ILE A 101 8.35 0.90 -4.97
N ARG A 102 8.24 0.80 -3.65
CA ARG A 102 6.99 0.48 -2.98
C ARG A 102 6.53 1.64 -2.11
N VAL A 103 5.33 2.11 -2.37
CA VAL A 103 4.67 3.17 -1.60
C VAL A 103 3.59 2.52 -0.75
N LYS A 104 3.58 2.80 0.55
CA LYS A 104 2.57 2.33 1.49
C LYS A 104 1.79 3.48 2.09
N VAL A 105 0.49 3.31 2.21
CA VAL A 105 -0.42 4.25 2.88
C VAL A 105 -1.12 3.53 4.01
N PHE A 106 -0.82 3.94 5.24
CA PHE A 106 -1.41 3.38 6.44
C PHE A 106 -2.69 4.15 6.80
N LEU A 107 -3.78 3.42 6.91
CA LEU A 107 -5.12 3.92 7.21
C LEU A 107 -5.59 3.33 8.53
N ASN A 108 -5.91 4.20 9.49
CA ASN A 108 -6.39 3.75 10.78
C ASN A 108 -7.90 3.39 10.67
N ARG A 109 -8.33 2.30 11.30
CA ARG A 109 -9.71 1.79 11.17
C ARG A 109 -10.77 2.73 11.74
N ASP A 110 -10.39 3.52 12.76
CA ASP A 110 -11.26 4.50 13.40
C ASP A 110 -11.30 5.85 12.64
N SER A 111 -10.57 5.96 11.52
CA SER A 111 -10.48 7.16 10.70
C SER A 111 -11.13 6.96 9.33
N ASP A 112 -11.10 7.99 8.48
CA ASP A 112 -11.56 7.85 7.11
C ASP A 112 -10.67 6.86 6.34
N LEU A 113 -11.26 5.74 5.93
CA LEU A 113 -10.61 4.69 5.14
C LEU A 113 -10.64 5.05 3.65
N SER A 114 -10.24 6.27 3.31
CA SER A 114 -10.25 6.77 1.94
C SER A 114 -8.85 7.17 1.46
N VAL A 115 -8.57 6.91 0.19
CA VAL A 115 -7.36 7.35 -0.51
C VAL A 115 -7.74 7.90 -1.89
N PRO A 116 -6.97 8.84 -2.46
CA PRO A 116 -7.22 9.29 -3.83
C PRO A 116 -6.94 8.16 -4.84
N SER A 117 -7.85 7.96 -5.79
CA SER A 117 -7.66 7.02 -6.89
C SER A 117 -6.51 7.44 -7.79
N LEU A 118 -5.69 6.46 -8.18
CA LEU A 118 -4.61 6.64 -9.14
C LEU A 118 -5.07 6.40 -10.59
N TYR A 119 -6.37 6.13 -10.83
CA TYR A 119 -6.93 5.84 -12.16
C TYR A 119 -6.62 6.92 -13.21
N LYS A 120 -6.50 8.18 -12.79
CA LYS A 120 -6.14 9.29 -13.69
C LYS A 120 -4.66 9.23 -14.13
N ILE A 121 -3.78 8.65 -13.32
CA ILE A 121 -2.35 8.49 -13.57
C ILE A 121 -2.06 7.16 -14.27
N PHE A 122 -2.54 6.04 -13.70
CA PHE A 122 -2.35 4.69 -14.18
C PHE A 122 -3.70 4.02 -14.41
N LYS A 123 -4.08 3.85 -15.68
CA LYS A 123 -5.36 3.22 -16.03
C LYS A 123 -5.48 1.76 -15.56
N GLY A 124 -4.34 1.08 -15.37
CA GLY A 124 -4.29 -0.27 -14.84
C GLY A 124 -4.75 -0.39 -13.38
N SER A 125 -4.87 0.72 -12.64
CA SER A 125 -5.32 0.68 -11.24
C SER A 125 -6.82 0.41 -11.09
N ASP A 126 -7.63 0.50 -12.16
CA ASP A 126 -9.10 0.35 -12.09
C ASP A 126 -9.54 -0.92 -11.34
N TRP A 127 -9.14 -2.09 -11.83
CA TRP A 127 -9.53 -3.36 -11.22
C TRP A 127 -8.85 -3.61 -9.87
N GLN A 128 -7.59 -3.18 -9.71
CA GLN A 128 -6.83 -3.39 -8.47
C GLN A 128 -7.42 -2.57 -7.31
N GLU A 129 -7.78 -1.31 -7.57
CA GLU A 129 -8.40 -0.43 -6.58
C GLU A 129 -9.78 -0.97 -6.18
N ARG A 130 -10.56 -1.46 -7.16
CA ARG A 130 -11.84 -2.12 -6.89
C ARG A 130 -11.69 -3.41 -6.09
N GLU A 131 -10.70 -4.25 -6.38
CA GLU A 131 -10.39 -5.44 -5.60
C GLU A 131 -10.05 -5.07 -4.14
N THR A 132 -9.23 -4.03 -3.96
CA THR A 132 -8.84 -3.54 -2.64
C THR A 132 -10.05 -3.01 -1.85
N TYR A 133 -10.95 -2.27 -2.52
CA TYR A 133 -12.22 -1.86 -1.94
C TYR A 133 -13.09 -3.05 -1.54
N ASP A 134 -13.24 -4.03 -2.42
CA ASP A 134 -14.12 -5.18 -2.21
C ASP A 134 -13.65 -6.06 -1.03
N MET A 135 -12.34 -6.29 -0.96
CA MET A 135 -11.73 -7.17 0.03
C MET A 135 -11.40 -6.51 1.37
N PHE A 136 -10.92 -5.26 1.35
CA PHE A 136 -10.43 -4.54 2.53
C PHE A 136 -11.21 -3.28 2.85
N GLY A 137 -12.09 -2.78 1.99
CA GLY A 137 -12.98 -1.65 2.31
C GLY A 137 -12.26 -0.33 2.42
N ILE A 138 -11.16 -0.21 1.68
CA ILE A 138 -10.47 1.05 1.45
C ILE A 138 -11.18 1.70 0.27
N ASN A 139 -11.73 2.89 0.48
CA ASN A 139 -12.43 3.66 -0.52
C ASN A 139 -11.43 4.45 -1.39
N PHE A 140 -11.68 4.49 -2.70
CA PHE A 140 -10.86 5.24 -3.65
C PHE A 140 -11.65 6.46 -4.16
N ALA A 141 -11.31 7.64 -3.67
CA ALA A 141 -11.93 8.90 -4.08
C ALA A 141 -11.62 9.19 -5.56
N ASP A 142 -12.57 9.76 -6.30
CA ASP A 142 -12.49 10.03 -7.75
C ASP A 142 -12.38 8.79 -8.68
N HIS A 143 -12.59 7.56 -8.17
CA HIS A 143 -12.62 6.36 -9.01
C HIS A 143 -13.85 6.37 -9.94
N PRO A 144 -13.73 6.02 -11.24
CA PRO A 144 -14.84 6.09 -12.19
C PRO A 144 -15.97 5.10 -11.90
N ASN A 145 -15.68 3.95 -11.28
CA ASN A 145 -16.64 2.91 -10.96
C ASN A 145 -16.31 2.22 -9.62
N PRO A 146 -16.60 2.84 -8.46
CA PRO A 146 -16.27 2.30 -7.14
C PRO A 146 -17.32 1.25 -6.71
N THR A 147 -17.36 0.13 -7.42
CA THR A 147 -18.24 -1.00 -7.13
C THR A 147 -17.44 -2.22 -6.75
N ARG A 148 -18.09 -3.18 -6.07
CA ARG A 148 -17.52 -4.50 -5.81
C ARG A 148 -17.11 -5.17 -7.13
N LEU A 149 -16.19 -6.11 -7.02
CA LEU A 149 -15.55 -6.72 -8.17
C LEU A 149 -15.63 -8.26 -8.12
N LEU A 150 -15.12 -8.83 -7.03
CA LEU A 150 -15.03 -10.26 -6.81
C LEU A 150 -16.27 -10.79 -6.08
N MET A 151 -16.79 -10.03 -5.11
CA MET A 151 -17.96 -10.41 -4.34
C MET A 151 -19.26 -9.97 -5.03
N PRO A 152 -20.38 -10.67 -4.74
CA PRO A 152 -21.70 -10.18 -5.11
C PRO A 152 -21.93 -8.73 -4.68
N GLU A 153 -22.62 -7.94 -5.49
CA GLU A 153 -22.85 -6.50 -5.22
C GLU A 153 -23.57 -6.25 -3.90
N ASP A 154 -24.40 -7.20 -3.46
CA ASP A 154 -25.16 -7.18 -2.22
C ASP A 154 -24.38 -7.73 -1.00
N TRP A 155 -23.13 -8.18 -1.20
CA TRP A 155 -22.32 -8.74 -0.13
C TRP A 155 -22.06 -7.71 0.99
N ARG A 156 -22.24 -8.15 2.23
CA ARG A 156 -21.95 -7.35 3.42
C ARG A 156 -20.69 -7.87 4.08
N GLY A 157 -19.74 -6.98 4.36
CA GLY A 157 -18.46 -7.37 4.91
C GLY A 157 -17.30 -7.19 3.93
N TRP A 158 -16.09 -7.43 4.45
CA TRP A 158 -14.81 -7.20 3.80
C TRP A 158 -13.92 -8.42 4.08
N PRO A 159 -13.98 -9.45 3.22
CA PRO A 159 -13.52 -10.80 3.57
C PRO A 159 -12.06 -10.94 4.00
N LEU A 160 -11.15 -10.12 3.47
CA LEU A 160 -9.72 -10.24 3.78
C LEU A 160 -9.29 -9.51 5.06
N ARG A 161 -10.19 -8.76 5.69
CA ARG A 161 -9.93 -8.20 7.02
C ARG A 161 -9.95 -9.28 8.08
N LYS A 162 -9.03 -9.20 9.03
CA LYS A 162 -8.84 -10.19 10.11
C LYS A 162 -9.93 -10.16 11.18
N ASP A 163 -10.80 -9.17 11.15
CA ASP A 163 -12.01 -9.03 11.99
C ASP A 163 -13.30 -9.41 11.25
N TYR A 164 -13.21 -9.93 10.02
CA TYR A 164 -14.37 -10.38 9.28
C TYR A 164 -14.96 -11.66 9.88
N ILE A 165 -16.23 -11.60 10.25
CA ILE A 165 -17.01 -12.76 10.66
C ILE A 165 -17.78 -13.25 9.43
N GLN A 166 -17.41 -14.45 8.96
CA GLN A 166 -18.08 -15.10 7.84
C GLN A 166 -19.55 -15.36 8.19
N PRO A 167 -20.51 -14.93 7.36
CA PRO A 167 -21.92 -15.24 7.56
C PRO A 167 -22.17 -16.75 7.42
N ASP A 168 -23.16 -17.22 8.17
CA ASP A 168 -23.57 -18.61 8.25
C ASP A 168 -24.47 -19.00 7.05
N PHE A 169 -23.98 -18.76 5.83
CA PHE A 169 -24.68 -19.14 4.60
C PHE A 169 -24.74 -20.66 4.48
N TYR A 170 -25.87 -21.18 3.99
CA TYR A 170 -26.08 -22.63 3.82
C TYR A 170 -25.01 -23.24 2.92
N GLU A 171 -24.62 -22.52 1.87
CA GLU A 171 -23.63 -22.92 0.87
C GLU A 171 -22.19 -23.00 1.42
N LEU A 172 -21.92 -22.38 2.57
CA LEU A 172 -20.61 -22.36 3.21
C LEU A 172 -20.49 -23.37 4.36
N GLN A 173 -21.56 -24.11 4.65
CA GLN A 173 -21.55 -25.15 5.68
C GLN A 173 -20.97 -26.47 5.17
N ASP A 174 -20.59 -27.32 6.11
CA ASP A 174 -20.19 -28.69 5.84
C ASP A 174 -21.30 -29.47 5.11
N ALA A 175 -20.92 -30.20 4.06
CA ALA A 175 -21.81 -31.13 3.36
C ALA A 175 -21.90 -32.45 4.14
N TYR A 176 -22.86 -32.56 5.06
CA TYR A 176 -23.24 -33.83 5.71
C TYR A 176 -24.32 -34.58 4.93
#